data_AF-A0AAJ7FHL1-F1
#
_entry.id   AF-A0AAJ7FHL1-F1
#
_cell.length_a   1.000
_cell.length_b   1.000
_cell.length_c   1.000
_cell.angle_alpha   90.00
_cell.angle_beta   90.00
_cell.angle_gamma   90.00
#
_symmetry.space_group_name_H-M   'P 1'
#
loop_
_entity.id
_entity.type
_entity.pdbx_description
1 polymer ?
#
loop_
_entity_poly.entity_id
_entity_poly.type
_entity_poly.pdbx_seq_one_letter_code
_entity_poly.pdbx_strand_id
1 'polypeptide(L)'
;MSGDSLDLGMQEFVGEVDFSGNEEEGVEQEVSSRILTRDEASKCLCNLGKIDSGLGYAYLSIKASDMGLTDISVIPCFRNVIYVDVSGNRLTPDAMSVLTSMTFLLMLQADRNGLPTGSMEPMLYLQVLTLNRNNITNTTGISHKLLECLELNYNGIKNVSLNPYLLKNLKILELRGNAISGMGGIYCPTLVRLYLAENWLTIIEGLETLVNLSVLHIRANKIEVLDGFENPHSCPKLTYLNLRNNCLRGMDEIRKLRYLVKLESLIIMENNLDMGEESAYRIPVLRILPNLKRIDKDPVLEDERVEASDILQ
;
A
#
# COMPACT_ATOMS: atom_id res chain seq x y z
N MET A 1 -67.41 55.65 10.07
CA MET A 1 -66.70 56.68 9.29
C MET A 1 -65.21 56.43 9.48
N SER A 2 -64.53 56.08 8.38
CA SER A 2 -63.11 56.34 8.03
C SER A 2 -61.97 56.19 9.06
N GLY A 3 -60.93 55.46 8.62
CA GLY A 3 -59.50 55.71 8.95
C GLY A 3 -58.80 54.51 9.56
N ASP A 4 -58.27 53.56 8.77
CA ASP A 4 -56.89 53.51 8.21
C ASP A 4 -55.75 53.45 9.24
N SER A 5 -55.07 52.30 9.35
CA SER A 5 -53.60 52.23 9.18
C SER A 5 -53.12 50.78 8.98
N LEU A 6 -52.47 50.63 7.83
CA LEU A 6 -51.64 49.58 7.23
C LEU A 6 -50.94 48.56 8.16
N ASP A 7 -51.22 47.29 7.89
CA ASP A 7 -50.46 46.10 8.27
C ASP A 7 -49.62 45.64 7.06
N LEU A 8 -48.29 45.55 7.21
CA LEU A 8 -47.37 45.11 6.17
C LEU A 8 -47.03 43.63 6.41
N GLY A 9 -47.79 42.76 5.73
CA GLY A 9 -47.58 41.32 5.70
C GLY A 9 -46.37 40.91 4.83
N MET A 10 -45.66 39.89 5.31
CA MET A 10 -44.66 39.11 4.59
C MET A 10 -45.23 38.51 3.30
N GLN A 11 -44.47 38.59 2.21
CA GLN A 11 -44.72 37.82 1.00
C GLN A 11 -43.44 37.09 0.60
N GLU A 12 -43.59 35.77 0.45
CA GLU A 12 -42.57 34.80 0.03
C GLU A 12 -42.08 35.10 -1.38
N PHE A 13 -40.74 35.15 -1.56
CA PHE A 13 -40.11 35.16 -2.88
C PHE A 13 -39.83 33.71 -3.30
N VAL A 14 -40.65 33.19 -4.21
CA VAL A 14 -40.32 32.03 -5.04
C VAL A 14 -39.78 32.59 -6.36
N GLY A 15 -38.45 32.53 -6.54
CA GLY A 15 -37.80 32.85 -7.81
C GLY A 15 -37.62 31.57 -8.62
N GLU A 16 -38.30 31.49 -9.77
CA GLU A 16 -38.01 30.53 -10.84
C GLU A 16 -36.59 30.77 -11.36
N VAL A 17 -35.80 29.70 -11.44
CA VAL A 17 -34.48 29.72 -12.08
C VAL A 17 -34.61 28.96 -13.40
N ASP A 18 -34.50 29.69 -14.50
CA ASP A 18 -34.41 29.17 -15.86
C ASP A 18 -33.24 28.19 -15.99
N PHE A 19 -33.54 26.92 -16.26
CA PHE A 19 -32.57 25.94 -16.74
C PHE A 19 -32.45 26.02 -18.27
N SER A 20 -31.67 26.99 -18.75
CA SER A 20 -31.07 26.93 -20.07
C SER A 20 -29.57 27.23 -19.95
N GLY A 21 -28.82 26.20 -19.52
CA GLY A 21 -27.38 26.24 -19.35
C GLY A 21 -26.73 25.18 -20.22
N ASN A 22 -26.12 25.66 -21.30
CA ASN A 22 -25.15 25.03 -22.19
C ASN A 22 -24.66 23.64 -21.76
N GLU A 23 -25.00 22.64 -22.57
CA GLU A 23 -24.21 21.42 -22.71
C GLU A 23 -22.82 21.83 -23.21
N GLU A 24 -21.88 22.04 -22.29
CA GLU A 24 -20.46 21.96 -22.63
C GLU A 24 -20.21 20.51 -23.01
N GLU A 25 -20.26 20.24 -24.32
CA GLU A 25 -19.69 19.03 -24.92
C GLU A 25 -18.27 18.88 -24.40
N GLY A 26 -18.10 17.98 -23.43
CA GLY A 26 -16.80 17.51 -23.04
C GLY A 26 -16.14 16.93 -24.28
N VAL A 27 -15.17 17.66 -24.83
CA VAL A 27 -14.27 17.13 -25.84
C VAL A 27 -13.57 15.94 -25.19
N GLU A 28 -14.09 14.74 -25.43
CA GLU A 28 -13.34 13.50 -25.26
C GLU A 28 -12.10 13.68 -26.14
N GLN A 29 -10.97 14.05 -25.53
CA GLN A 29 -9.69 13.95 -26.21
C GLN A 29 -9.53 12.48 -26.56
N GLU A 30 -9.77 12.14 -27.84
CA GLU A 30 -9.37 10.86 -28.41
C GLU A 30 -7.93 10.64 -27.98
N VAL A 31 -7.73 9.69 -27.05
CA VAL A 31 -6.39 9.34 -26.59
C VAL A 31 -5.70 8.76 -27.82
N SER A 32 -4.88 9.59 -28.47
CA SER A 32 -4.19 9.18 -29.71
C SER A 32 -3.46 7.88 -29.41
N SER A 33 -3.84 6.81 -30.10
CA SER A 33 -3.21 5.51 -29.94
C SER A 33 -1.71 5.65 -30.21
N ARG A 34 -0.89 5.17 -29.27
CA ARG A 34 0.57 5.24 -29.35
C ARG A 34 1.13 3.84 -29.18
N ILE A 35 1.48 3.25 -30.32
CA ILE A 35 2.05 1.91 -30.41
C ILE A 35 3.56 1.99 -30.17
N LEU A 36 4.09 1.11 -29.32
CA LEU A 36 5.52 0.90 -29.20
C LEU A 36 6.01 0.13 -30.44
N THR A 37 6.76 0.80 -31.31
CA THR A 37 7.31 0.13 -32.50
C THR A 37 8.48 -0.78 -32.13
N ARG A 38 8.82 -1.74 -33.01
CA ARG A 38 9.97 -2.63 -32.79
C ARG A 38 11.30 -1.87 -32.69
N ASP A 39 11.49 -0.81 -33.47
CA ASP A 39 12.71 0.02 -33.43
C ASP A 39 12.83 0.73 -32.07
N GLU A 40 11.76 1.33 -31.58
CA GLU A 40 11.71 1.97 -30.27
C GLU A 40 11.93 0.95 -29.14
N ALA A 41 11.23 -0.18 -29.19
CA ALA A 41 11.41 -1.24 -28.20
C ALA A 41 12.85 -1.76 -28.15
N SER A 42 13.53 -1.85 -29.31
CA SER A 42 14.93 -2.28 -29.38
C SER A 42 15.88 -1.32 -28.67
N LYS A 43 15.57 -0.02 -28.67
CA LYS A 43 16.33 1.03 -27.97
C LYS A 43 16.04 1.02 -26.46
N CYS A 44 14.89 0.51 -26.04
CA CYS A 44 14.50 0.32 -24.64
C CYS A 44 15.14 -0.92 -23.99
N LEU A 45 15.75 -1.82 -24.76
CA LEU A 45 16.41 -3.00 -24.24
C LEU A 45 17.67 -2.63 -23.44
N CYS A 46 17.81 -3.26 -22.28
CA CYS A 46 18.94 -3.04 -21.38
C CYS A 46 19.26 -4.31 -20.58
N ASN A 47 20.30 -4.22 -19.74
CA ASN A 47 20.79 -5.31 -18.88
C ASN A 47 21.22 -6.57 -19.67
N LEU A 48 22.45 -6.56 -20.20
CA LEU A 48 23.01 -7.69 -20.92
C LEU A 48 23.37 -8.81 -19.94
N GLY A 49 22.79 -10.00 -20.12
CA GLY A 49 23.05 -11.17 -19.29
C GLY A 49 23.29 -12.42 -20.13
N LYS A 50 23.85 -13.45 -19.50
CA LYS A 50 24.05 -14.76 -20.15
C LYS A 50 22.70 -15.46 -20.30
N ILE A 51 22.47 -16.06 -21.46
CA ILE A 51 21.34 -16.96 -21.66
C ILE A 51 21.60 -18.31 -20.96
N ASP A 52 20.56 -19.10 -20.73
CA ASP A 52 20.62 -20.37 -19.97
C ASP A 52 21.65 -21.38 -20.51
N SER A 53 21.96 -21.33 -21.81
CA SER A 53 22.98 -22.18 -22.41
C SER A 53 24.41 -21.80 -22.01
N GLY A 54 24.63 -20.61 -21.43
CA GLY A 54 25.94 -20.05 -21.10
C GLY A 54 26.79 -19.65 -22.32
N LEU A 55 26.29 -19.89 -23.54
CA LEU A 55 27.02 -19.72 -24.80
C LEU A 55 26.70 -18.41 -25.54
N GLY A 56 25.92 -17.53 -24.93
CA GLY A 56 25.53 -16.27 -25.54
C GLY A 56 25.07 -15.23 -24.51
N TYR A 57 24.82 -14.02 -25.01
CA TYR A 57 24.28 -12.92 -24.24
C TYR A 57 22.97 -12.43 -24.86
N ALA A 58 22.06 -11.99 -24.02
CA ALA A 58 20.83 -11.34 -24.43
C ALA A 58 20.49 -10.19 -23.48
N TYR A 59 19.71 -9.23 -23.95
CA TYR A 59 19.09 -8.25 -23.08
C TYR A 59 18.00 -8.91 -22.24
N LEU A 60 18.08 -8.73 -20.93
CA LEU A 60 17.18 -9.34 -19.96
C LEU A 60 16.07 -8.37 -19.51
N SER A 61 16.13 -7.12 -19.95
CA SER A 61 15.27 -6.05 -19.47
C SER A 61 14.81 -5.15 -20.62
N ILE A 62 13.58 -4.67 -20.53
CA ILE A 62 13.07 -3.60 -21.38
C ILE A 62 12.49 -2.48 -20.51
N LYS A 63 12.93 -1.24 -20.76
CA LYS A 63 12.46 -0.04 -20.05
C LYS A 63 11.83 0.92 -21.05
N ALA A 64 10.51 0.84 -21.18
CA ALA A 64 9.68 1.64 -22.07
C ALA A 64 8.77 2.58 -21.26
N SER A 65 9.37 3.31 -20.32
CA SER A 65 8.65 4.18 -19.38
C SER A 65 8.44 5.59 -19.92
N ASP A 66 7.33 6.22 -19.52
CA ASP A 66 7.01 7.63 -19.78
C ASP A 66 7.00 7.98 -21.29
N MET A 67 6.55 7.03 -22.12
CA MET A 67 6.50 7.15 -23.59
C MET A 67 5.09 7.43 -24.13
N GLY A 68 4.09 7.55 -23.23
CA GLY A 68 2.68 7.76 -23.58
C GLY A 68 2.05 6.58 -24.33
N LEU A 69 2.56 5.37 -24.12
CA LEU A 69 2.15 4.17 -24.86
C LEU A 69 0.72 3.74 -24.50
N THR A 70 -0.01 3.25 -25.50
CA THR A 70 -1.31 2.57 -25.33
C THR A 70 -1.24 1.11 -25.79
N ASP A 71 -0.19 0.74 -26.55
CA ASP A 71 0.00 -0.60 -27.09
C ASP A 71 1.48 -1.02 -26.95
N ILE A 72 1.67 -2.19 -26.34
CA ILE A 72 2.97 -2.83 -26.07
C ILE A 72 3.04 -4.25 -26.65
N SER A 73 2.22 -4.55 -27.67
CA SER A 73 2.13 -5.86 -28.33
C SER A 73 3.46 -6.36 -28.92
N VAL A 74 4.43 -5.47 -29.12
CA VAL A 74 5.78 -5.82 -29.57
C VAL A 74 6.65 -6.44 -28.47
N ILE A 75 6.38 -6.17 -27.18
CA ILE A 75 7.24 -6.60 -26.06
C ILE A 75 7.41 -8.13 -26.00
N PRO A 76 6.37 -8.96 -26.18
CA PRO A 76 6.52 -10.42 -26.21
C PRO A 76 7.47 -10.97 -27.29
N CYS A 77 7.85 -10.17 -28.30
CA CYS A 77 8.85 -10.58 -29.29
C CYS A 77 10.26 -10.78 -28.69
N PHE A 78 10.55 -10.16 -27.54
CA PHE A 78 11.86 -10.20 -26.90
C PHE A 78 11.95 -11.33 -25.86
N ARG A 79 12.14 -12.56 -26.36
CA ARG A 79 12.00 -13.82 -25.60
C ARG A 79 12.88 -13.98 -24.35
N ASN A 80 13.99 -13.27 -24.27
CA ASN A 80 14.93 -13.35 -23.14
C ASN A 80 14.66 -12.28 -22.06
N VAL A 81 13.68 -11.40 -22.27
CA VAL A 81 13.33 -10.36 -21.32
C VAL A 81 12.58 -10.98 -20.13
N ILE A 82 13.10 -10.74 -18.93
CA ILE A 82 12.54 -11.21 -17.66
C ILE A 82 12.07 -10.05 -16.77
N TYR A 83 12.41 -8.81 -17.14
CA TYR A 83 11.98 -7.58 -16.47
C TYR A 83 11.41 -6.58 -17.49
N VAL A 84 10.19 -6.14 -17.24
CA VAL A 84 9.48 -5.16 -18.07
C VAL A 84 9.12 -3.95 -17.20
N ASP A 85 9.60 -2.77 -17.59
CA ASP A 85 9.12 -1.49 -17.07
C ASP A 85 8.37 -0.73 -18.16
N VAL A 86 7.07 -0.54 -17.92
CA VAL A 86 6.15 0.21 -18.77
C VAL A 86 5.45 1.31 -17.96
N SER A 87 6.11 1.82 -16.94
CA SER A 87 5.55 2.84 -16.05
C SER A 87 5.32 4.17 -16.78
N GLY A 88 4.34 4.96 -16.36
CA GLY A 88 4.11 6.30 -16.92
C GLY A 88 3.50 6.33 -18.32
N ASN A 89 2.77 5.27 -18.68
CA ASN A 89 2.09 5.18 -19.97
C ASN A 89 0.56 5.29 -19.78
N ARG A 90 -0.23 4.92 -20.79
CA ARG A 90 -1.71 4.93 -20.77
C ARG A 90 -2.23 3.52 -21.09
N LEU A 91 -1.61 2.51 -20.50
CA LEU A 91 -1.92 1.11 -20.78
C LEU A 91 -3.21 0.69 -20.08
N THR A 92 -4.12 0.11 -20.83
CA THR A 92 -5.34 -0.53 -20.32
C THR A 92 -5.04 -1.96 -19.84
N PRO A 93 -5.93 -2.58 -19.04
CA PRO A 93 -5.81 -4.00 -18.71
C PRO A 93 -5.65 -4.90 -19.94
N ASP A 94 -6.36 -4.59 -21.04
CA ASP A 94 -6.26 -5.32 -22.30
C ASP A 94 -4.87 -5.17 -22.94
N ALA A 95 -4.29 -3.97 -22.94
CA ALA A 95 -2.94 -3.75 -23.44
C ALA A 95 -1.88 -4.52 -22.62
N MET A 96 -2.12 -4.68 -21.32
CA MET A 96 -1.26 -5.45 -20.41
C MET A 96 -1.35 -6.96 -20.63
N SER A 97 -2.49 -7.46 -21.14
CA SER A 97 -2.73 -8.89 -21.34
C SER A 97 -1.71 -9.57 -22.26
N VAL A 98 -1.07 -8.83 -23.17
CA VAL A 98 -0.05 -9.38 -24.08
C VAL A 98 1.15 -9.98 -23.33
N LEU A 99 1.42 -9.49 -22.11
CA LEU A 99 2.53 -9.94 -21.27
C LEU A 99 2.30 -11.34 -20.67
N THR A 100 1.07 -11.86 -20.68
CA THR A 100 0.76 -13.21 -20.20
C THR A 100 1.44 -14.29 -21.03
N SER A 101 1.74 -13.97 -22.30
CA SER A 101 2.47 -14.84 -23.22
C SER A 101 3.98 -14.95 -22.91
N MET A 102 4.52 -14.07 -22.05
CA MET A 102 5.93 -14.07 -21.68
C MET A 102 6.20 -15.11 -20.59
N THR A 103 6.64 -16.31 -21.01
CA THR A 103 6.80 -17.48 -20.14
C THR A 103 7.91 -17.36 -19.09
N PHE A 104 8.74 -16.32 -19.12
CA PHE A 104 9.83 -16.12 -18.14
C PHE A 104 9.83 -14.73 -17.51
N LEU A 105 8.72 -13.98 -17.65
CA LEU A 105 8.61 -12.67 -17.02
C LEU A 105 8.59 -12.83 -15.49
N LEU A 106 9.61 -12.29 -14.81
CA LEU A 106 9.78 -12.36 -13.37
C LEU A 106 9.34 -11.08 -12.67
N MET A 107 9.53 -9.92 -13.31
CA MET A 107 9.21 -8.63 -12.74
C MET A 107 8.51 -7.72 -13.75
N LEU A 108 7.39 -7.14 -13.31
CA LEU A 108 6.62 -6.17 -14.07
C LEU A 108 6.43 -4.90 -13.24
N GLN A 109 6.88 -3.79 -13.80
CA GLN A 109 6.67 -2.45 -13.27
C GLN A 109 5.71 -1.70 -14.21
N ALA A 110 4.50 -1.43 -13.75
CA ALA A 110 3.45 -0.77 -14.52
C ALA A 110 2.80 0.37 -13.72
N ASP A 111 3.65 1.10 -13.00
CA ASP A 111 3.24 2.27 -12.21
C ASP A 111 2.71 3.39 -13.12
N ARG A 112 1.83 4.26 -12.62
CA ARG A 112 1.36 5.45 -13.36
C ARG A 112 0.79 5.12 -14.77
N ASN A 113 -0.12 4.16 -14.87
CA ASN A 113 -0.82 3.83 -16.12
C ASN A 113 -2.31 4.19 -16.13
N GLY A 114 -2.85 4.60 -14.98
CA GLY A 114 -4.28 4.87 -14.84
C GLY A 114 -5.14 3.60 -14.76
N LEU A 115 -4.53 2.45 -14.42
CA LEU A 115 -5.23 1.17 -14.38
C LEU A 115 -6.38 1.20 -13.34
N PRO A 116 -7.63 0.87 -13.72
CA PRO A 116 -8.76 0.86 -12.79
C PRO A 116 -8.78 -0.38 -11.88
N THR A 117 -8.02 -1.41 -12.23
CA THR A 117 -7.95 -2.69 -11.53
C THR A 117 -6.57 -3.30 -11.62
N GLY A 118 -6.17 -4.04 -10.58
CA GLY A 118 -4.98 -4.90 -10.60
C GLY A 118 -5.27 -6.31 -11.12
N SER A 119 -6.52 -6.63 -11.45
CA SER A 119 -6.92 -7.92 -11.99
C SER A 119 -6.29 -8.14 -13.36
N MET A 120 -5.45 -9.16 -13.47
CA MET A 120 -4.79 -9.57 -14.70
C MET A 120 -4.81 -11.10 -14.77
N GLU A 121 -4.78 -11.63 -15.98
CA GLU A 121 -4.56 -13.06 -16.17
C GLU A 121 -3.21 -13.47 -15.53
N PRO A 122 -3.15 -14.59 -14.79
CA PRO A 122 -1.94 -14.96 -14.07
C PRO A 122 -0.74 -15.21 -14.99
N MET A 123 0.28 -14.37 -14.88
CA MET A 123 1.62 -14.62 -15.43
C MET A 123 2.33 -15.73 -14.63
N LEU A 124 2.82 -16.77 -15.33
CA LEU A 124 3.22 -18.05 -14.73
C LEU A 124 4.38 -17.94 -13.72
N TYR A 125 5.36 -17.07 -13.99
CA TYR A 125 6.58 -16.93 -13.19
C TYR A 125 6.77 -15.55 -12.56
N LEU A 126 5.74 -14.70 -12.59
CA LEU A 126 5.83 -13.35 -12.04
C LEU A 126 6.03 -13.41 -10.51
N GLN A 127 7.10 -12.78 -10.05
CA GLN A 127 7.51 -12.71 -8.65
C GLN A 127 7.36 -11.30 -8.07
N VAL A 128 7.51 -10.27 -8.90
CA VAL A 128 7.40 -8.87 -8.48
C VAL A 128 6.44 -8.13 -9.40
N LEU A 129 5.41 -7.54 -8.83
CA LEU A 129 4.43 -6.73 -9.53
C LEU A 129 4.29 -5.38 -8.84
N THR A 130 4.58 -4.30 -9.55
CA THR A 130 4.32 -2.94 -9.07
C THR A 130 3.27 -2.27 -9.94
N LEU A 131 2.26 -1.72 -9.28
CA LEU A 131 1.15 -0.98 -9.88
C LEU A 131 0.91 0.31 -9.08
N ASN A 132 1.99 0.96 -8.64
CA ASN A 132 1.92 2.17 -7.83
C ASN A 132 1.30 3.32 -8.65
N ARG A 133 0.57 4.22 -7.99
CA ARG A 133 0.00 5.42 -8.62
C ARG A 133 -0.89 5.09 -9.82
N ASN A 134 -1.76 4.09 -9.67
CA ASN A 134 -2.84 3.78 -10.60
C ASN A 134 -4.20 4.17 -9.98
N ASN A 135 -5.31 3.74 -10.58
CA ASN A 135 -6.68 4.03 -10.13
C ASN A 135 -7.35 2.78 -9.53
N ILE A 136 -6.55 1.86 -8.96
CA ILE A 136 -7.05 0.59 -8.44
C ILE A 136 -7.84 0.83 -7.15
N THR A 137 -9.04 0.24 -7.04
CA THR A 137 -9.94 0.45 -5.89
C THR A 137 -10.09 -0.77 -4.96
N ASN A 138 -9.66 -1.95 -5.41
CA ASN A 138 -9.65 -3.19 -4.63
C ASN A 138 -8.60 -4.16 -5.19
N THR A 139 -8.24 -5.18 -4.42
CA THR A 139 -7.19 -6.15 -4.79
C THR A 139 -7.73 -7.44 -5.42
N THR A 140 -9.01 -7.48 -5.81
CA THR A 140 -9.64 -8.70 -6.35
C THR A 140 -9.01 -9.05 -7.69
N GLY A 141 -8.85 -10.36 -7.96
CA GLY A 141 -8.31 -10.87 -9.23
C GLY A 141 -6.79 -11.02 -9.27
N ILE A 142 -6.04 -10.41 -8.34
CA ILE A 142 -4.59 -10.60 -8.23
C ILE A 142 -4.30 -12.02 -7.71
N SER A 143 -3.82 -12.89 -8.61
CA SER A 143 -3.74 -14.35 -8.35
C SER A 143 -2.47 -15.02 -8.89
N HIS A 144 -1.41 -14.24 -9.09
CA HIS A 144 -0.09 -14.69 -9.53
C HIS A 144 0.55 -15.63 -8.49
N LYS A 145 0.62 -16.94 -8.80
CA LYS A 145 0.99 -17.99 -7.83
C LYS A 145 2.40 -17.86 -7.24
N LEU A 146 3.34 -17.36 -8.03
CA LEU A 146 4.74 -17.19 -7.63
C LEU A 146 5.06 -15.77 -7.15
N LEU A 147 4.05 -14.91 -6.99
CA LEU A 147 4.24 -13.53 -6.57
C LEU A 147 4.80 -13.48 -5.14
N GLU A 148 5.94 -12.82 -5.00
CA GLU A 148 6.62 -12.59 -3.72
C GLU A 148 6.47 -11.15 -3.23
N CYS A 149 6.43 -10.19 -4.14
CA CYS A 149 6.28 -8.76 -3.84
C CYS A 149 5.14 -8.15 -4.66
N LEU A 150 4.21 -7.50 -3.96
CA LEU A 150 3.11 -6.74 -4.56
C LEU A 150 3.13 -5.31 -4.05
N GLU A 151 3.32 -4.35 -4.95
CA GLU A 151 3.29 -2.93 -4.64
C GLU A 151 2.07 -2.26 -5.28
N LEU A 152 1.25 -1.64 -4.44
CA LEU A 152 -0.02 -0.99 -4.79
C LEU A 152 -0.10 0.40 -4.15
N ASN A 153 1.03 1.06 -3.94
CA ASN A 153 1.10 2.34 -3.26
C ASN A 153 0.39 3.44 -4.06
N TYR A 154 -0.24 4.38 -3.37
CA TYR A 154 -0.90 5.56 -3.94
C TYR A 154 -1.98 5.21 -4.97
N ASN A 155 -2.83 4.24 -4.65
CA ASN A 155 -4.04 3.91 -5.40
C ASN A 155 -5.28 4.41 -4.63
N GLY A 156 -6.49 3.99 -5.05
CA GLY A 156 -7.76 4.27 -4.37
C GLY A 156 -8.30 3.08 -3.58
N ILE A 157 -7.44 2.17 -3.09
CA ILE A 157 -7.87 0.90 -2.52
C ILE A 157 -8.61 1.12 -1.20
N LYS A 158 -9.85 0.66 -1.12
CA LYS A 158 -10.67 0.68 0.11
C LYS A 158 -10.77 -0.69 0.76
N ASN A 159 -10.94 -1.72 -0.08
CA ASN A 159 -11.14 -3.10 0.34
C ASN A 159 -10.00 -3.98 -0.15
N VAL A 160 -9.41 -4.75 0.77
CA VAL A 160 -8.42 -5.78 0.44
C VAL A 160 -9.11 -7.14 0.45
N SER A 161 -8.81 -7.97 -0.54
CA SER A 161 -9.44 -9.26 -0.80
C SER A 161 -8.43 -10.25 -1.38
N LEU A 162 -7.28 -10.38 -0.74
CA LEU A 162 -6.21 -11.27 -1.19
C LEU A 162 -6.55 -12.73 -0.85
N ASN A 163 -6.37 -13.63 -1.80
CA ASN A 163 -6.59 -15.06 -1.58
C ASN A 163 -5.28 -15.75 -1.16
N PRO A 164 -5.11 -16.15 0.11
CA PRO A 164 -3.89 -16.77 0.60
C PRO A 164 -3.61 -18.15 -0.02
N TYR A 165 -4.62 -18.84 -0.55
CA TYR A 165 -4.46 -20.11 -1.26
C TYR A 165 -3.88 -19.94 -2.67
N LEU A 166 -4.04 -18.76 -3.28
CA LEU A 166 -3.46 -18.44 -4.58
C LEU A 166 -2.08 -17.78 -4.41
N LEU A 167 -1.95 -16.85 -3.46
CA LEU A 167 -0.75 -16.06 -3.21
C LEU A 167 0.19 -16.74 -2.19
N LYS A 168 0.55 -18.00 -2.46
CA LYS A 168 1.31 -18.85 -1.52
C LYS A 168 2.75 -18.41 -1.27
N ASN A 169 3.27 -17.46 -2.04
CA ASN A 169 4.66 -17.00 -1.95
C ASN A 169 4.77 -15.51 -1.55
N LEU A 170 3.64 -14.83 -1.29
CA LEU A 170 3.65 -13.39 -1.05
C LEU A 170 4.32 -13.08 0.28
N LYS A 171 5.47 -12.39 0.21
CA LYS A 171 6.31 -12.02 1.36
C LYS A 171 6.21 -10.52 1.67
N ILE A 172 6.02 -9.69 0.65
CA ILE A 172 6.00 -8.23 0.78
C ILE A 172 4.71 -7.70 0.15
N LEU A 173 3.97 -6.91 0.92
CA LEU A 173 2.78 -6.20 0.46
C LEU A 173 2.90 -4.72 0.84
N GLU A 174 2.88 -3.86 -0.18
CA GLU A 174 2.89 -2.41 -0.01
C GLU A 174 1.57 -1.78 -0.48
N LEU A 175 0.92 -1.08 0.44
CA LEU A 175 -0.39 -0.46 0.27
C LEU A 175 -0.39 0.99 0.82
N ARG A 176 0.76 1.66 0.84
CA ARG A 176 0.89 3.03 1.35
C ARG A 176 0.01 4.00 0.55
N GLY A 177 -0.59 4.99 1.20
CA GLY A 177 -1.29 6.06 0.50
C GLY A 177 -2.58 5.60 -0.19
N ASN A 178 -3.32 4.70 0.45
CA ASN A 178 -4.61 4.19 -0.04
C ASN A 178 -5.76 4.67 0.86
N ALA A 179 -6.97 4.13 0.66
CA ALA A 179 -8.16 4.47 1.42
C ALA A 179 -8.65 3.34 2.35
N ILE A 180 -7.73 2.52 2.87
CA ILE A 180 -8.05 1.30 3.64
C ILE A 180 -8.41 1.69 5.08
N SER A 181 -9.54 1.17 5.61
CA SER A 181 -10.02 1.45 6.97
C SER A 181 -9.82 0.32 7.99
N GLY A 182 -9.55 -0.91 7.54
CA GLY A 182 -9.27 -2.06 8.39
C GLY A 182 -8.33 -3.05 7.73
N MET A 183 -7.76 -3.97 8.51
CA MET A 183 -6.81 -4.98 8.02
C MET A 183 -7.49 -6.25 7.44
N GLY A 184 -8.82 -6.32 7.49
CA GLY A 184 -9.59 -7.40 6.86
C GLY A 184 -9.19 -7.68 5.41
N GLY A 185 -9.11 -8.96 5.06
CA GLY A 185 -8.67 -9.44 3.75
C GLY A 185 -7.16 -9.58 3.56
N ILE A 186 -6.35 -9.21 4.56
CA ILE A 186 -4.89 -9.42 4.58
C ILE A 186 -4.58 -10.64 5.46
N TYR A 187 -4.80 -11.84 4.91
CA TYR A 187 -4.67 -13.11 5.66
C TYR A 187 -3.54 -14.02 5.13
N CYS A 188 -2.58 -13.46 4.41
CA CYS A 188 -1.50 -14.25 3.80
C CYS A 188 -0.45 -14.64 4.85
N PRO A 189 -0.36 -15.93 5.26
CA PRO A 189 0.53 -16.35 6.35
C PRO A 189 2.01 -16.28 5.97
N THR A 190 2.32 -16.15 4.69
CA THR A 190 3.69 -16.01 4.16
C THR A 190 4.22 -14.59 4.21
N LEU A 191 3.38 -13.60 4.54
CA LEU A 191 3.81 -12.21 4.63
C LEU A 191 4.88 -12.04 5.70
N VAL A 192 5.95 -11.34 5.32
CA VAL A 192 7.10 -10.99 6.15
C VAL A 192 7.12 -9.48 6.41
N ARG A 193 6.69 -8.68 5.43
CA ARG A 193 6.64 -7.22 5.52
C ARG A 193 5.31 -6.69 4.99
N LEU A 194 4.67 -5.84 5.79
CA LEU A 194 3.39 -5.21 5.47
C LEU A 194 3.48 -3.71 5.69
N TYR A 195 3.26 -2.95 4.62
CA TYR A 195 3.31 -1.49 4.63
C TYR A 195 1.92 -0.91 4.32
N LEU A 196 1.34 -0.25 5.31
CA LEU A 196 -0.01 0.31 5.30
C LEU A 196 0.00 1.78 5.75
N ALA A 197 1.14 2.47 5.60
CA ALA A 197 1.25 3.87 5.99
C ALA A 197 0.30 4.77 5.18
N GLU A 198 -0.13 5.89 5.75
CA GLU A 198 -0.98 6.87 5.04
C GLU A 198 -2.27 6.23 4.50
N ASN A 199 -3.01 5.57 5.40
CA ASN A 199 -4.34 5.03 5.15
C ASN A 199 -5.33 5.60 6.20
N TRP A 200 -6.54 5.03 6.29
CA TRP A 200 -7.57 5.41 7.26
C TRP A 200 -7.82 4.31 8.28
N LEU A 201 -6.80 3.49 8.60
CA LEU A 201 -6.98 2.36 9.51
C LEU A 201 -7.46 2.85 10.88
N THR A 202 -8.57 2.31 11.35
CA THR A 202 -9.07 2.48 12.72
C THR A 202 -9.05 1.18 13.50
N ILE A 203 -9.04 0.04 12.80
CA ILE A 203 -9.12 -1.31 13.38
C ILE A 203 -7.91 -2.14 12.96
N ILE A 204 -7.30 -2.80 13.95
CA ILE A 204 -6.24 -3.82 13.77
C ILE A 204 -6.85 -5.18 14.05
N GLU A 205 -6.85 -6.08 13.07
CA GLU A 205 -7.44 -7.42 13.15
C GLU A 205 -6.69 -8.41 12.26
N GLY A 206 -6.94 -9.72 12.45
CA GLY A 206 -6.39 -10.78 11.58
C GLY A 206 -4.90 -11.07 11.78
N LEU A 207 -4.26 -10.47 12.79
CA LEU A 207 -2.83 -10.60 13.05
C LEU A 207 -2.39 -12.02 13.44
N GLU A 208 -3.31 -12.84 13.93
CA GLU A 208 -3.12 -14.26 14.24
C GLU A 208 -2.84 -15.11 13.00
N THR A 209 -3.28 -14.65 11.82
CA THR A 209 -2.99 -15.32 10.54
C THR A 209 -1.59 -15.00 10.01
N LEU A 210 -1.02 -13.86 10.42
CA LEU A 210 0.23 -13.32 9.91
C LEU A 210 1.45 -13.85 10.69
N VAL A 211 1.55 -15.18 10.78
CA VAL A 211 2.51 -15.90 11.64
C VAL A 211 3.99 -15.67 11.30
N ASN A 212 4.29 -15.19 10.10
CA ASN A 212 5.65 -14.88 9.64
C ASN A 212 5.98 -13.38 9.60
N LEU A 213 5.04 -12.52 9.98
CA LEU A 213 5.22 -11.08 9.85
C LEU A 213 6.32 -10.60 10.80
N SER A 214 7.30 -9.89 10.24
CA SER A 214 8.45 -9.33 10.96
C SER A 214 8.43 -7.81 10.99
N VAL A 215 7.86 -7.18 9.95
CA VAL A 215 7.77 -5.73 9.79
C VAL A 215 6.31 -5.35 9.55
N LEU A 216 5.76 -4.54 10.45
CA LEU A 216 4.45 -3.91 10.29
C LEU A 216 4.60 -2.40 10.36
N HIS A 217 4.23 -1.71 9.28
CA HIS A 217 4.36 -0.27 9.16
C HIS A 217 3.00 0.39 8.91
N ILE A 218 2.40 0.95 9.95
CA ILE A 218 1.04 1.51 10.00
C ILE A 218 1.03 2.99 10.44
N ARG A 219 2.11 3.73 10.16
CA ARG A 219 2.23 5.18 10.38
C ARG A 219 1.12 5.96 9.67
N ALA A 220 0.71 7.10 10.23
CA ALA A 220 -0.21 8.05 9.59
C ALA A 220 -1.55 7.38 9.25
N ASN A 221 -2.16 6.80 10.27
CA ASN A 221 -3.50 6.21 10.24
C ASN A 221 -4.36 6.87 11.33
N LYS A 222 -5.51 6.27 11.69
CA LYS A 222 -6.46 6.75 12.68
C LYS A 222 -6.68 5.72 13.80
N ILE A 223 -5.64 4.98 14.14
CA ILE A 223 -5.70 3.90 15.12
C ILE A 223 -5.74 4.50 16.51
N GLU A 224 -6.80 4.21 17.26
CA GLU A 224 -6.98 4.63 18.65
C GLU A 224 -6.69 3.50 19.63
N VAL A 225 -6.97 2.25 19.24
CA VAL A 225 -6.82 1.06 20.08
C VAL A 225 -5.99 -0.04 19.43
N LEU A 226 -5.29 -0.82 20.26
CA LEU A 226 -4.36 -1.88 19.86
C LEU A 226 -4.87 -3.30 20.17
N ASP A 227 -6.19 -3.48 20.21
CA ASP A 227 -6.87 -4.75 20.58
C ASP A 227 -6.40 -5.96 19.77
N GLY A 228 -6.01 -5.76 18.50
CA GLY A 228 -5.47 -6.82 17.65
C GLY A 228 -4.17 -7.46 18.18
N PHE A 229 -3.50 -6.85 19.16
CA PHE A 229 -2.27 -7.34 19.79
C PHE A 229 -2.48 -8.01 21.16
N GLU A 230 -3.72 -8.10 21.67
CA GLU A 230 -4.01 -8.58 23.04
C GLU A 230 -3.82 -10.08 23.29
N ASN A 231 -3.30 -10.84 22.32
CA ASN A 231 -3.06 -12.27 22.44
C ASN A 231 -1.65 -12.67 21.96
N PRO A 232 -1.09 -13.77 22.49
CA PRO A 232 0.27 -14.23 22.14
C PRO A 232 0.41 -14.85 20.74
N HIS A 233 -0.69 -15.05 20.02
CA HIS A 233 -0.69 -15.59 18.67
C HIS A 233 -0.63 -14.51 17.58
N SER A 234 -0.89 -13.24 17.93
CA SER A 234 -0.79 -12.10 17.02
C SER A 234 0.67 -11.82 16.64
N CYS A 235 1.03 -12.10 15.38
CA CYS A 235 2.35 -11.80 14.79
C CYS A 235 3.56 -12.17 15.67
N PRO A 236 3.77 -13.46 16.03
CA PRO A 236 4.78 -13.90 17.01
C PRO A 236 6.24 -13.68 16.56
N LYS A 237 6.47 -13.26 15.31
CA LYS A 237 7.79 -12.96 14.75
C LYS A 237 8.02 -11.46 14.54
N LEU A 238 7.12 -10.59 15.00
CA LEU A 238 7.22 -9.15 14.76
C LEU A 238 8.45 -8.58 15.49
N THR A 239 9.34 -7.95 14.73
CA THR A 239 10.55 -7.30 15.26
C THR A 239 10.51 -5.78 15.08
N TYR A 240 9.70 -5.27 14.14
CA TYR A 240 9.53 -3.85 13.89
C TYR A 240 8.05 -3.48 13.78
N LEU A 241 7.64 -2.49 14.58
CA LEU A 241 6.30 -1.91 14.56
C LEU A 241 6.39 -0.38 14.48
N ASN A 242 5.78 0.20 13.45
CA ASN A 242 5.67 1.65 13.32
C ASN A 242 4.21 2.11 13.40
N LEU A 243 3.89 2.76 14.52
CA LEU A 243 2.60 3.33 14.89
C LEU A 243 2.64 4.87 14.90
N ARG A 244 3.70 5.51 14.39
CA ARG A 244 3.86 6.97 14.38
C ARG A 244 2.66 7.67 13.77
N ASN A 245 2.25 8.83 14.29
CA ASN A 245 1.16 9.63 13.73
C ASN A 245 -0.15 8.83 13.66
N ASN A 246 -0.58 8.32 14.80
CA ASN A 246 -1.89 7.71 15.01
C ASN A 246 -2.61 8.45 16.15
N CYS A 247 -3.71 7.89 16.63
CA CYS A 247 -4.56 8.52 17.63
C CYS A 247 -4.52 7.77 18.97
N LEU A 248 -3.44 7.03 19.28
CA LEU A 248 -3.32 6.25 20.51
C LEU A 248 -3.39 7.16 21.73
N ARG A 249 -4.14 6.73 22.75
CA ARG A 249 -4.33 7.46 24.01
C ARG A 249 -3.92 6.64 25.22
N GLY A 250 -3.04 7.21 26.03
CA GLY A 250 -2.59 6.60 27.28
C GLY A 250 -1.73 5.35 27.12
N MET A 251 -1.15 4.92 28.25
CA MET A 251 -0.24 3.76 28.30
C MET A 251 -0.96 2.40 28.27
N ASP A 252 -2.27 2.36 28.49
CA ASP A 252 -3.04 1.10 28.45
C ASP A 252 -3.01 0.44 27.07
N GLU A 253 -3.01 1.24 26.00
CA GLU A 253 -2.86 0.72 24.64
C GLU A 253 -1.49 0.07 24.43
N ILE A 254 -0.43 0.69 24.95
CA ILE A 254 0.93 0.13 24.88
C ILE A 254 1.03 -1.18 25.67
N ARG A 255 0.30 -1.34 26.79
CA ARG A 255 0.27 -2.60 27.57
C ARG A 255 -0.22 -3.78 26.75
N LYS A 256 -1.06 -3.57 25.72
CA LYS A 256 -1.55 -4.62 24.83
C LYS A 256 -0.42 -5.23 23.99
N LEU A 257 0.65 -4.47 23.75
CA LEU A 257 1.83 -4.95 23.01
C LEU A 257 2.71 -5.93 23.80
N ARG A 258 2.47 -6.16 25.09
CA ARG A 258 3.31 -7.00 25.98
C ARG A 258 3.56 -8.43 25.47
N TYR A 259 2.71 -8.93 24.57
CA TYR A 259 2.85 -10.26 23.97
C TYR A 259 3.88 -10.31 22.82
N LEU A 260 4.30 -9.16 22.29
CA LEU A 260 5.28 -9.06 21.20
C LEU A 260 6.72 -9.20 21.72
N VAL A 261 7.03 -10.38 22.27
CA VAL A 261 8.30 -10.64 22.97
C VAL A 261 9.56 -10.50 22.09
N LYS A 262 9.40 -10.57 20.76
CA LYS A 262 10.48 -10.39 19.76
C LYS A 262 10.60 -8.96 19.22
N LEU A 263 9.75 -8.04 19.68
CA LEU A 263 9.76 -6.67 19.18
C LEU A 263 11.07 -5.98 19.58
N GLU A 264 11.83 -5.53 18.59
CA GLU A 264 13.11 -4.86 18.80
C GLU A 264 13.03 -3.35 18.55
N SER A 265 12.12 -2.91 17.69
CA SER A 265 11.96 -1.50 17.35
C SER A 265 10.49 -1.11 17.36
N LEU A 266 10.16 -0.10 18.16
CA LEU A 266 8.83 0.48 18.27
C LEU A 266 8.90 1.98 17.96
N ILE A 267 8.01 2.46 17.09
CA ILE A 267 7.87 3.89 16.81
C ILE A 267 6.43 4.29 17.15
N ILE A 268 6.26 5.18 18.12
CA ILE A 268 4.97 5.65 18.65
C ILE A 268 4.90 7.17 18.78
N MET A 269 5.94 7.91 18.37
CA MET A 269 5.91 9.37 18.35
C MET A 269 4.72 9.92 17.54
N GLU A 270 4.34 11.17 17.77
CA GLU A 270 3.14 11.78 17.17
C GLU A 270 1.84 10.99 17.50
N ASN A 271 1.75 10.43 18.71
CA ASN A 271 0.50 9.93 19.32
C ASN A 271 0.16 10.74 20.58
N ASN A 272 -1.06 10.63 21.11
CA ASN A 272 -1.52 11.41 22.26
C ASN A 272 -1.46 10.61 23.57
N LEU A 273 -0.25 10.24 24.02
CA LEU A 273 -0.07 9.34 25.17
C LEU A 273 -0.29 9.98 26.55
N ASP A 274 -0.65 11.26 26.63
CA ASP A 274 -0.93 12.00 27.88
C ASP A 274 0.22 11.96 28.92
N MET A 275 1.47 12.09 28.43
CA MET A 275 2.68 12.03 29.26
C MET A 275 3.43 13.37 29.38
N GLY A 276 2.82 14.47 28.93
CA GLY A 276 3.46 15.79 28.91
C GLY A 276 4.58 15.87 27.86
N GLU A 277 5.82 15.55 28.26
CA GLU A 277 6.99 15.60 27.38
C GLU A 277 7.08 14.39 26.44
N GLU A 278 7.58 14.61 25.22
CA GLU A 278 7.68 13.59 24.17
C GLU A 278 8.66 12.44 24.51
N SER A 279 9.54 12.61 25.51
CA SER A 279 10.44 11.53 25.99
C SER A 279 9.93 10.81 27.25
N ALA A 280 8.92 11.35 27.95
CA ALA A 280 8.50 10.84 29.26
C ALA A 280 7.87 9.43 29.19
N TYR A 281 7.41 9.00 28.01
CA TYR A 281 6.85 7.65 27.84
C TYR A 281 7.91 6.56 27.67
N ARG A 282 9.18 6.88 27.42
CA ARG A 282 10.21 5.88 27.09
C ARG A 282 10.42 4.85 28.20
N ILE A 283 10.62 5.30 29.44
CA ILE A 283 10.79 4.42 30.60
C ILE A 283 9.53 3.56 30.85
N PRO A 284 8.31 4.12 30.89
CA PRO A 284 7.07 3.33 30.94
C PRO A 284 6.93 2.29 29.81
N VAL A 285 7.31 2.63 28.57
CA VAL A 285 7.30 1.69 27.43
C VAL A 285 8.29 0.54 27.68
N LEU A 286 9.50 0.83 28.14
CA LEU A 286 10.52 -0.19 28.44
C LEU A 286 10.08 -1.13 29.57
N ARG A 287 9.33 -0.64 30.56
CA ARG A 287 8.74 -1.49 31.61
C ARG A 287 7.78 -2.53 31.05
N ILE A 288 7.06 -2.19 29.98
CA ILE A 288 6.11 -3.11 29.31
C ILE A 288 6.86 -4.01 28.31
N LEU A 289 7.83 -3.44 27.60
CA LEU A 289 8.56 -4.07 26.49
C LEU A 289 10.07 -4.01 26.73
N PRO A 290 10.61 -4.82 27.66
CA PRO A 290 12.01 -4.70 28.10
C PRO A 290 13.03 -5.09 27.02
N ASN A 291 12.62 -5.85 26.00
CA ASN A 291 13.51 -6.33 24.94
C ASN A 291 13.73 -5.31 23.79
N LEU A 292 13.10 -4.14 23.84
CA LEU A 292 13.26 -3.12 22.80
C LEU A 292 14.72 -2.68 22.70
N LYS A 293 15.23 -2.61 21.47
CA LYS A 293 16.53 -2.03 21.12
C LYS A 293 16.42 -0.58 20.69
N ARG A 294 15.28 -0.19 20.10
CA ARG A 294 15.02 1.19 19.64
C ARG A 294 13.60 1.64 19.96
N ILE A 295 13.47 2.90 20.40
CA ILE A 295 12.21 3.61 20.57
C ILE A 295 12.31 4.91 19.77
N ASP A 296 11.36 5.16 18.86
CA ASP A 296 11.25 6.36 18.02
C ASP A 296 12.48 6.71 17.19
N LYS A 297 13.17 5.65 16.73
CA LYS A 297 14.43 5.65 15.97
C LYS A 297 15.68 5.81 16.84
N ASP A 298 15.56 6.15 18.10
CA ASP A 298 16.72 6.24 18.99
C ASP A 298 17.02 4.90 19.65
N PRO A 299 18.31 4.55 19.85
CA PRO A 299 18.67 3.36 20.62
C PRO A 299 18.17 3.48 22.06
N VAL A 300 17.84 2.35 22.67
CA VAL A 300 17.60 2.24 24.11
C VAL A 300 18.94 2.15 24.81
N LEU A 301 19.24 3.11 25.69
CA LEU A 301 20.49 3.15 26.46
C LEU A 301 20.41 2.24 27.69
N GLU A 302 21.55 1.87 28.25
CA GLU A 302 21.61 0.99 29.43
C GLU A 302 20.99 1.66 30.68
N ASP A 303 21.25 2.95 30.88
CA ASP A 303 20.68 3.71 32.01
C ASP A 303 19.14 3.70 31.98
N GLU A 304 18.53 3.78 30.79
CA GLU A 304 17.08 3.68 30.63
C GLU A 304 16.54 2.29 31.00
N ARG A 305 17.32 1.22 30.74
CA ARG A 305 16.95 -0.14 31.12
C ARG A 305 16.99 -0.32 32.63
N VAL A 306 18.04 0.18 33.26
CA VAL A 306 18.22 0.14 34.72
C VAL A 306 17.09 0.90 35.40
N GLU A 307 16.79 2.12 34.95
CA GLU A 307 15.69 2.92 35.48
C GLU A 307 14.33 2.22 35.30
N ALA A 308 14.09 1.60 34.14
CA ALA A 308 12.88 0.82 33.90
C ALA A 308 12.78 -0.41 34.81
N SER A 309 13.90 -1.06 35.17
CA SER A 309 13.89 -2.21 36.07
C SER A 309 13.82 -1.85 37.56
N ASP A 310 14.36 -0.70 37.98
CA ASP A 310 14.54 -0.35 39.39
C ASP A 310 13.24 0.07 40.10
N ILE A 311 12.22 0.50 39.35
CA ILE A 311 10.90 0.89 39.91
C ILE A 311 9.98 -0.34 40.12
N LEU A 312 10.54 -1.54 40.19
CA LEU A 312 9.85 -2.80 40.53
C LEU A 312 9.97 -3.20 42.01
N GLN A 313 10.54 -2.34 42.88
CA GLN A 313 10.57 -2.53 44.34
C GLN A 313 9.47 -1.73 45.06
#